data_AF-A0A9X2XC54-F1
#
_entry.id   AF-A0A9X2XC54-F1
#
_cell.length_a   1.000
_cell.length_b   1.000
_cell.length_c   1.000
_cell.angle_alpha   90.00
_cell.angle_beta   90.00
_cell.angle_gamma   90.00
#
_symmetry.space_group_name_H-M   'P 1'
#
loop_
_entity.id
_entity.type
_entity.pdbx_description
1 polymer ?
#
loop_
_entity_poly.entity_id
_entity_poly.type
_entity_poly.pdbx_seq_one_letter_code
_entity_poly.pdbx_strand_id
1 'polypeptide(L)'
;MFVSFFPRPRLFFASFVVWTLLCIVLWYGFIKGLGPSLSLGGFFGYEYPAALGAEADEAARSVAAEALSSAEGFWFYQYFIAVIAIFAGGWMWFSPHPWAIWSVAGSALILFVNWFLVQLDVMINEWFGTFYDMVQTALGTPGAVEAGDFYWQIVAFLRIALVYVFFGTLFRFFVSHFIFRWRTAMNGYYMSQWQKLRHIEGAAQRVQEDTMRFASIAESLGISLIDSLMTLIAFLPLLWGLSAHVRELPIVGEVSQGLVFVAILWSVLGTALVAIAGVHLPGLEFRNQRVEAAYRKELVYGEDHPDRAQPPTVRELFDDVRRNYFRLYLNYMYFNLVRIFYLQIGNLVPYIALGPSIVGGAITLGVMQQIIRAFTRVESSFQYLVNSWTTIVELMSIYKRLKAFEASIRGEPLPDIDRHYLERQRRSFKPEDQPAA
;
A
#
# COMPACT_ATOMS: atom_id res chain seq x y z
N MET A 1 -11.94 14.95 10.86
CA MET A 1 -10.85 14.76 9.89
C MET A 1 -11.39 14.28 8.55
N PHE A 2 -11.89 13.05 8.43
CA PHE A 2 -12.43 12.55 7.16
C PHE A 2 -13.69 13.28 6.66
N VAL A 3 -14.52 13.77 7.59
CA VAL A 3 -15.78 14.48 7.28
C VAL A 3 -15.54 15.79 6.52
N SER A 4 -14.34 16.37 6.60
CA SER A 4 -14.05 17.60 5.86
C SER A 4 -13.92 17.36 4.34
N PHE A 5 -13.66 16.12 3.91
CA PHE A 5 -13.36 15.81 2.52
C PHE A 5 -14.30 14.76 1.92
N PHE A 6 -14.60 13.69 2.64
CA PHE A 6 -15.48 12.61 2.19
C PHE A 6 -16.92 12.82 2.69
N PRO A 7 -17.94 12.57 1.83
CA PRO A 7 -19.33 12.55 2.26
C PRO A 7 -19.55 11.37 3.21
N ARG A 8 -20.07 11.62 4.43
CA ARG A 8 -20.42 10.59 5.44
C ARG A 8 -19.41 9.41 5.49
N PRO A 9 -18.15 9.66 5.90
CA PRO A 9 -17.02 8.75 5.64
C PRO A 9 -17.24 7.29 6.07
N ARG A 10 -17.85 7.06 7.23
CA ARG A 10 -18.11 5.70 7.74
C ARG A 10 -19.01 4.90 6.79
N LEU A 11 -20.07 5.52 6.29
CA LEU A 11 -21.00 4.89 5.36
C LEU A 11 -20.37 4.78 3.97
N PHE A 12 -19.63 5.79 3.52
CA PHE A 12 -18.93 5.77 2.23
C PHE A 12 -17.98 4.57 2.12
N PHE A 13 -17.01 4.46 3.03
CA PHE A 13 -16.03 3.37 2.99
C PHE A 13 -16.66 1.99 3.24
N ALA A 14 -17.62 1.86 4.16
CA ALA A 14 -18.31 0.59 4.38
C ALA A 14 -19.11 0.14 3.14
N SER A 15 -19.85 1.08 2.52
CA SER A 15 -20.59 0.79 1.28
C SER A 15 -19.66 0.45 0.12
N PHE A 16 -18.47 1.10 0.04
CA PHE A 16 -17.47 0.80 -0.98
C PHE A 16 -16.95 -0.63 -0.87
N VAL A 17 -16.64 -1.10 0.34
CA VAL A 17 -16.20 -2.49 0.56
C VAL A 17 -17.30 -3.47 0.13
N VAL A 18 -18.54 -3.25 0.57
CA VAL A 18 -19.68 -4.12 0.21
C VAL A 18 -19.92 -4.10 -1.30
N TRP A 19 -19.92 -2.91 -1.92
CA TRP A 19 -20.09 -2.73 -3.36
C TRP A 19 -19.00 -3.46 -4.15
N THR A 20 -17.74 -3.36 -3.70
CA THR A 20 -16.60 -4.04 -4.35
C THR A 20 -16.76 -5.55 -4.29
N LEU A 21 -17.09 -6.11 -3.13
CA LEU A 21 -17.35 -7.55 -2.97
C LEU A 21 -18.50 -8.02 -3.85
N LEU A 22 -19.60 -7.25 -3.90
CA LEU A 22 -20.73 -7.53 -4.77
C LEU A 22 -20.31 -7.54 -6.24
N CYS A 23 -19.54 -6.55 -6.69
CA CYS A 23 -19.06 -6.48 -8.07
C CYS A 23 -18.17 -7.68 -8.44
N ILE A 24 -17.28 -8.09 -7.52
CA ILE A 24 -16.44 -9.28 -7.72
C ILE A 24 -17.30 -10.53 -7.87
N VAL A 25 -18.28 -10.74 -6.98
CA VAL A 25 -19.19 -11.89 -7.05
C VAL A 25 -20.01 -11.89 -8.34
N LEU A 26 -20.53 -10.71 -8.74
CA LEU A 26 -21.29 -10.56 -9.98
C LEU A 26 -20.41 -10.83 -11.21
N TRP A 27 -19.16 -10.33 -11.21
CA TRP A 27 -18.20 -10.57 -12.28
C TRP A 27 -17.99 -12.06 -12.53
N TYR A 28 -17.54 -12.79 -11.50
CA TYR A 28 -17.22 -14.20 -11.63
C TYR A 28 -18.45 -15.12 -11.70
N GLY A 29 -19.60 -14.69 -11.18
CA GLY A 29 -20.82 -15.49 -11.17
C GLY A 29 -21.66 -15.39 -12.45
N PHE A 30 -21.71 -14.21 -13.08
CA PHE A 30 -22.66 -13.96 -14.18
C PHE A 30 -22.12 -13.03 -15.27
N ILE A 31 -21.57 -11.87 -14.89
CA ILE A 31 -21.24 -10.80 -15.84
C ILE A 31 -20.11 -11.21 -16.79
N LYS A 32 -19.13 -11.99 -16.35
CA LYS A 32 -18.06 -12.49 -17.23
C LYS A 32 -18.63 -13.23 -18.44
N GLY A 33 -19.66 -14.06 -18.24
CA GLY A 33 -20.30 -14.84 -19.30
C GLY A 33 -21.13 -14.02 -20.30
N LEU A 34 -21.50 -12.78 -19.96
CA LEU A 34 -22.23 -11.89 -20.86
C LEU A 34 -21.34 -11.15 -21.86
N GLY A 35 -20.02 -11.26 -21.72
CA GLY A 35 -19.03 -10.59 -22.58
C GLY A 35 -19.31 -10.71 -24.08
N PRO A 36 -19.54 -11.91 -24.64
CA PRO A 36 -19.82 -12.09 -26.06
C PRO A 36 -21.04 -11.31 -26.58
N SER A 37 -21.97 -10.95 -25.70
CA SER A 37 -23.22 -10.27 -26.07
C SER A 37 -23.24 -8.77 -25.78
N LEU A 38 -22.51 -8.31 -24.75
CA LEU A 38 -22.58 -6.94 -24.25
C LEU A 38 -21.27 -6.17 -24.38
N SER A 39 -20.17 -6.85 -24.71
CA SER A 39 -18.88 -6.19 -24.91
C SER A 39 -18.94 -5.27 -26.12
N LEU A 40 -18.52 -4.02 -25.91
CA LEU A 40 -18.29 -3.06 -26.98
C LEU A 40 -16.93 -3.29 -27.66
N GLY A 41 -16.19 -4.32 -27.24
CA GLY A 41 -14.84 -4.63 -27.73
C GLY A 41 -14.78 -4.82 -29.24
N GLY A 42 -15.86 -5.31 -29.87
CA GLY A 42 -15.87 -5.51 -31.32
C GLY A 42 -15.69 -4.24 -32.15
N PHE A 43 -16.19 -3.10 -31.67
CA PHE A 43 -15.96 -1.81 -32.32
C PHE A 43 -14.49 -1.37 -32.30
N PHE A 44 -13.68 -1.97 -31.43
CA PHE A 44 -12.28 -1.64 -31.20
C PHE A 44 -11.33 -2.79 -31.56
N GLY A 45 -11.82 -3.84 -32.23
CA GLY A 45 -11.01 -5.00 -32.64
C GLY A 45 -10.76 -6.05 -31.54
N TYR A 46 -11.49 -5.98 -30.43
CA TYR A 46 -11.45 -6.95 -29.33
C TYR A 46 -12.70 -7.84 -29.34
N GLU A 47 -12.97 -8.47 -30.48
CA GLU A 47 -14.10 -9.39 -30.64
C GLU A 47 -13.84 -10.72 -29.94
N TYR A 48 -14.91 -11.31 -29.38
CA TYR A 48 -14.83 -12.67 -28.85
C TYR A 48 -14.63 -13.64 -30.03
N PRO A 49 -13.59 -14.50 -29.99
CA PRO A 49 -13.34 -15.43 -31.06
C PRO A 49 -14.48 -16.45 -31.17
N ALA A 50 -14.75 -16.90 -32.40
CA ALA A 50 -15.70 -17.97 -32.63
C ALA A 50 -15.24 -19.27 -31.94
N ALA A 51 -16.20 -20.08 -31.48
CA ALA A 51 -15.90 -21.37 -30.87
C ALA A 51 -15.16 -22.26 -31.87
N LEU A 52 -13.94 -22.67 -31.53
CA LEU A 52 -13.16 -23.59 -32.34
C LEU A 52 -13.78 -25.01 -32.30
N GLY A 53 -13.79 -25.68 -33.45
CA GLY A 53 -14.15 -27.10 -33.53
C GLY A 53 -13.11 -28.00 -32.84
N ALA A 54 -13.51 -29.23 -32.49
CA ALA A 54 -12.65 -30.17 -31.77
C ALA A 54 -11.34 -30.53 -32.51
N GLU A 55 -11.30 -30.35 -33.83
CA GLU A 55 -10.15 -30.64 -34.70
C GLU A 55 -9.20 -29.45 -34.92
N ALA A 56 -9.43 -28.29 -34.27
CA ALA A 56 -8.53 -27.15 -34.39
C ALA A 56 -7.12 -27.50 -33.88
N ASP A 57 -6.10 -27.12 -34.66
CA ASP A 57 -4.70 -27.32 -34.31
C ASP A 57 -4.27 -26.45 -33.11
N GLU A 58 -3.11 -26.77 -32.54
CA GLU A 58 -2.62 -26.11 -31.33
C GLU A 58 -2.30 -24.62 -31.55
N ALA A 59 -1.90 -24.26 -32.78
CA ALA A 59 -1.66 -22.87 -33.18
C ALA A 59 -2.98 -22.06 -33.27
N ALA A 60 -4.04 -22.61 -33.86
CA ALA A 60 -5.33 -21.92 -33.86
C ALA A 60 -5.90 -21.77 -32.44
N ARG A 61 -5.70 -22.78 -31.58
CA ARG A 61 -6.12 -22.72 -30.16
C ARG A 61 -5.37 -21.64 -29.39
N SER A 62 -4.06 -21.49 -29.58
CA SER A 62 -3.28 -20.45 -28.88
C SER A 62 -3.69 -19.04 -29.33
N VAL A 63 -3.87 -18.82 -30.64
CA VAL A 63 -4.36 -17.55 -31.19
C VAL A 63 -5.76 -17.21 -30.68
N ALA A 64 -6.68 -18.20 -30.64
CA ALA A 64 -8.01 -17.99 -30.09
C ALA A 64 -7.97 -17.72 -28.57
N ALA A 65 -7.07 -18.34 -27.82
CA ALA A 65 -6.91 -18.07 -26.39
C ALA A 65 -6.41 -16.64 -26.13
N GLU A 66 -5.46 -16.15 -26.93
CA GLU A 66 -4.96 -14.76 -26.85
C GLU A 66 -6.05 -13.74 -27.22
N ALA A 67 -6.81 -14.01 -28.28
CA ALA A 67 -7.95 -13.19 -28.68
C ALA A 67 -9.05 -13.18 -27.59
N LEU A 68 -9.35 -14.33 -27.00
CA LEU A 68 -10.30 -14.45 -25.89
C LEU A 68 -9.83 -13.66 -24.67
N SER A 69 -8.56 -13.80 -24.27
CA SER A 69 -7.96 -13.05 -23.15
C SER A 69 -8.08 -11.54 -23.38
N SER A 70 -7.77 -11.07 -24.59
CA SER A 70 -7.87 -9.67 -24.97
C SER A 70 -9.31 -9.15 -24.94
N ALA A 71 -10.27 -9.93 -25.46
CA ALA A 71 -11.70 -9.61 -25.44
C ALA A 71 -12.27 -9.58 -24.02
N GLU A 72 -11.91 -10.56 -23.17
CA GLU A 72 -12.27 -10.59 -21.75
C GLU A 72 -11.67 -9.41 -20.99
N GLY A 73 -10.42 -9.04 -21.29
CA GLY A 73 -9.77 -7.87 -20.73
C GLY A 73 -10.52 -6.58 -21.05
N PHE A 74 -10.90 -6.37 -22.32
CA PHE A 74 -11.70 -5.21 -22.71
C PHE A 74 -13.05 -5.20 -21.98
N TRP A 75 -13.75 -6.33 -21.95
CA TRP A 75 -15.03 -6.46 -21.26
C TRP A 75 -14.92 -6.17 -19.76
N PHE A 76 -13.84 -6.64 -19.12
CA PHE A 76 -13.54 -6.33 -17.72
C PHE A 76 -13.41 -4.83 -17.49
N TYR A 77 -12.65 -4.12 -18.32
CA TYR A 77 -12.49 -2.66 -18.17
C TYR A 77 -13.80 -1.91 -18.41
N GLN A 78 -14.61 -2.33 -19.39
CA GLN A 78 -15.94 -1.76 -19.61
C GLN A 78 -16.83 -1.93 -18.37
N TYR A 79 -16.89 -3.14 -17.82
CA TYR A 79 -17.62 -3.42 -16.58
C TYR A 79 -17.09 -2.59 -15.41
N PHE A 80 -15.77 -2.56 -15.23
CA PHE A 80 -15.10 -1.88 -14.13
C PHE A 80 -15.36 -0.37 -14.13
N ILE A 81 -15.27 0.28 -15.30
CA ILE A 81 -15.62 1.68 -15.49
C ILE A 81 -17.09 1.91 -15.13
N ALA A 82 -18.00 1.06 -15.61
CA ALA A 82 -19.43 1.19 -15.35
C ALA A 82 -19.75 1.10 -13.85
N VAL A 83 -19.22 0.10 -13.13
CA VAL A 83 -19.51 -0.06 -11.69
C VAL A 83 -18.90 1.04 -10.84
N ILE A 84 -17.71 1.52 -11.19
CA ILE A 84 -17.10 2.67 -10.53
C ILE A 84 -17.92 3.93 -10.77
N ALA A 85 -18.36 4.17 -12.02
CA ALA A 85 -19.18 5.32 -12.37
C ALA A 85 -20.54 5.30 -11.67
N ILE A 86 -21.18 4.13 -11.58
CA ILE A 86 -22.45 3.94 -10.84
C ILE A 86 -22.25 4.24 -9.35
N PHE A 87 -21.20 3.70 -8.73
CA PHE A 87 -20.92 3.94 -7.32
C PHE A 87 -20.63 5.43 -7.05
N ALA A 88 -19.77 6.04 -7.87
CA ALA A 88 -19.39 7.43 -7.73
C ALA A 88 -20.59 8.36 -7.97
N GLY A 89 -21.35 8.14 -9.04
CA GLY A 89 -22.56 8.89 -9.36
C GLY A 89 -23.64 8.75 -8.28
N GLY A 90 -23.87 7.53 -7.79
CA GLY A 90 -24.80 7.26 -6.71
C GLY A 90 -24.45 8.02 -5.43
N TRP A 91 -23.17 8.06 -5.04
CA TRP A 91 -22.73 8.82 -3.87
C TRP A 91 -22.77 10.34 -4.05
N MET A 92 -22.40 10.83 -5.25
CA MET A 92 -22.50 12.26 -5.58
C MET A 92 -23.95 12.76 -5.55
N TRP A 93 -24.91 11.90 -5.90
CA TRP A 93 -26.34 12.19 -5.82
C TRP A 93 -26.92 12.04 -4.40
N PHE A 94 -26.58 10.95 -3.69
CA PHE A 94 -27.13 10.64 -2.37
C PHE A 94 -26.66 11.60 -1.26
N SER A 95 -25.39 12.04 -1.32
CA SER A 95 -24.83 12.95 -0.32
C SER A 95 -23.94 14.01 -0.99
N PRO A 96 -24.54 15.03 -1.63
CA PRO A 96 -23.81 16.11 -2.27
C PRO A 96 -22.83 16.76 -1.28
N HIS A 97 -21.58 16.89 -1.71
CA HIS A 97 -20.51 17.47 -0.89
C HIS A 97 -19.66 18.39 -1.76
N PRO A 98 -19.19 19.55 -1.27
CA PRO A 98 -18.40 20.49 -2.08
C PRO A 98 -17.15 19.86 -2.71
N TRP A 99 -16.59 18.86 -2.03
CA TRP A 99 -15.39 18.14 -2.47
C TRP A 99 -15.69 16.83 -3.21
N ALA A 100 -16.96 16.50 -3.52
CA ALA A 100 -17.33 15.18 -4.03
C ALA A 100 -16.63 14.79 -5.34
N ILE A 101 -16.35 15.76 -6.23
CA ILE A 101 -15.57 15.51 -7.46
C ILE A 101 -14.17 14.97 -7.12
N TRP A 102 -13.53 15.51 -6.08
CA TRP A 102 -12.21 15.06 -5.67
C TRP A 102 -12.28 13.84 -4.77
N SER A 103 -13.13 13.83 -3.74
CA SER A 103 -13.17 12.75 -2.77
C SER A 103 -13.84 11.49 -3.28
N VAL A 104 -14.88 11.59 -4.11
CA VAL A 104 -15.57 10.42 -4.67
C VAL A 104 -14.99 10.07 -6.03
N ALA A 105 -15.10 10.96 -7.02
CA ALA A 105 -14.62 10.66 -8.38
C ALA A 105 -13.08 10.58 -8.45
N GLY A 106 -12.35 11.38 -7.66
CA GLY A 106 -10.90 11.26 -7.58
C GLY A 106 -10.42 9.96 -6.91
N SER A 107 -11.07 9.48 -5.85
CA SER A 107 -10.76 8.16 -5.28
C SER A 107 -11.09 7.01 -6.24
N ALA A 108 -12.20 7.13 -6.97
CA ALA A 108 -12.55 6.22 -8.06
C ALA A 108 -11.48 6.17 -9.16
N LEU A 109 -10.98 7.33 -9.60
CA LEU A 109 -9.90 7.42 -10.57
C LEU A 109 -8.59 6.81 -10.02
N ILE A 110 -8.27 7.04 -8.74
CA ILE A 110 -7.09 6.46 -8.11
C ILE A 110 -7.16 4.93 -8.16
N LEU A 111 -8.29 4.35 -7.76
CA LEU A 111 -8.52 2.90 -7.82
C LEU A 111 -8.38 2.36 -9.25
N PHE A 112 -8.99 3.03 -10.22
CA PHE A 112 -8.97 2.61 -11.62
C PHE A 112 -7.55 2.61 -12.20
N VAL A 113 -6.83 3.72 -12.04
CA VAL A 113 -5.47 3.85 -12.58
C VAL A 113 -4.51 2.92 -11.86
N ASN A 114 -4.65 2.73 -10.55
CA ASN A 114 -3.81 1.79 -9.80
C ASN A 114 -3.98 0.35 -10.32
N TRP A 115 -5.22 -0.10 -10.53
CA TRP A 115 -5.49 -1.41 -11.15
C TRP A 115 -4.84 -1.53 -12.53
N PHE A 116 -4.97 -0.50 -13.37
CA PHE A 116 -4.34 -0.47 -14.69
C PHE A 116 -2.81 -0.61 -14.60
N LEU A 117 -2.15 0.07 -13.66
CA LEU A 117 -0.71 -0.05 -13.43
C LEU A 117 -0.31 -1.47 -12.98
N VAL A 118 -1.11 -2.12 -12.14
CA VAL A 118 -0.90 -3.53 -11.74
C VAL A 118 -0.99 -4.45 -12.96
N GLN A 119 -1.95 -4.22 -13.87
CA GLN A 119 -2.06 -5.00 -15.10
C GLN A 119 -0.86 -4.82 -16.03
N LEU A 120 -0.31 -3.60 -16.15
CA LEU A 120 0.95 -3.41 -16.88
C LEU A 120 2.10 -4.20 -16.28
N ASP A 121 2.14 -4.36 -14.94
CA ASP A 121 3.16 -5.19 -14.30
C ASP A 121 2.97 -6.70 -14.53
N VAL A 122 1.73 -7.16 -14.69
CA VAL A 122 1.41 -8.52 -15.17
C VAL A 122 1.91 -8.71 -16.61
N MET A 123 1.64 -7.76 -17.50
CA MET A 123 2.14 -7.80 -18.89
C MET A 123 3.68 -7.82 -18.95
N ILE A 124 4.34 -7.04 -18.08
CA ILE A 124 5.80 -7.09 -17.93
C ILE A 124 6.22 -8.49 -17.47
N ASN A 125 5.50 -9.11 -16.52
CA ASN A 125 5.79 -10.47 -16.07
C ASN A 125 5.71 -11.48 -17.22
N GLU A 126 4.65 -11.44 -18.02
CA GLU A 126 4.48 -12.29 -19.19
C GLU A 126 5.64 -12.12 -20.16
N TRP A 127 6.01 -10.87 -20.45
CA TRP A 127 7.17 -10.54 -21.30
C TRP A 127 8.48 -11.12 -20.75
N PHE A 128 8.72 -11.07 -19.44
CA PHE A 128 9.89 -11.69 -18.81
C PHE A 128 9.97 -13.19 -19.11
N GLY A 129 8.84 -13.89 -19.18
CA GLY A 129 8.83 -15.30 -19.59
C GLY A 129 9.34 -15.48 -21.02
N THR A 130 8.63 -14.87 -21.97
CA THR A 130 8.95 -14.98 -23.41
C THR A 130 10.37 -14.54 -23.72
N PHE A 131 10.83 -13.44 -23.12
CA PHE A 131 12.17 -12.91 -23.35
C PHE A 131 13.25 -13.85 -22.83
N TYR A 132 13.11 -14.39 -21.63
CA TYR A 132 14.14 -15.25 -21.06
C TYR A 132 14.16 -16.66 -21.66
N ASP A 133 13.02 -17.17 -22.16
CA ASP A 133 13.01 -18.38 -22.99
C ASP A 133 13.75 -18.18 -24.32
N MET A 134 13.55 -17.02 -24.95
CA MET A 134 14.31 -16.63 -26.14
C MET A 134 15.81 -16.53 -25.84
N VAL A 135 16.20 -15.90 -24.72
CA VAL A 135 17.60 -15.81 -24.29
C VAL A 135 18.20 -17.19 -24.03
N GLN A 136 17.46 -18.09 -23.37
CA GLN A 136 17.92 -19.46 -23.14
C GLN A 136 18.21 -20.17 -24.47
N THR A 137 17.31 -20.06 -25.46
CA THR A 137 17.49 -20.65 -26.79
C THR A 137 18.70 -20.04 -27.52
N ALA A 138 18.83 -18.72 -27.50
CA ALA A 138 19.91 -18.00 -28.17
C ALA A 138 21.30 -18.36 -27.61
N LEU A 139 21.40 -18.53 -26.28
CA LEU A 139 22.64 -18.92 -25.61
C LEU A 139 22.94 -20.43 -25.72
N GLY A 140 21.90 -21.25 -25.82
CA GLY A 140 22.04 -22.70 -25.94
C GLY A 140 22.49 -23.16 -27.33
N THR A 141 22.07 -22.48 -28.39
CA THR A 141 22.43 -22.83 -29.77
C THR A 141 22.74 -21.56 -30.58
N PRO A 142 24.01 -21.34 -30.98
CA PRO A 142 24.39 -20.19 -31.78
C PRO A 142 23.56 -20.08 -33.08
N GLY A 143 22.94 -18.93 -33.30
CA GLY A 143 22.12 -18.67 -34.51
C GLY A 143 20.70 -19.22 -34.46
N ALA A 144 20.24 -19.80 -33.34
CA ALA A 144 18.86 -20.29 -33.21
C ALA A 144 17.80 -19.18 -33.08
N VAL A 145 18.22 -17.95 -32.77
CA VAL A 145 17.36 -16.78 -32.65
C VAL A 145 17.89 -15.68 -33.56
N GLU A 146 17.02 -15.09 -34.37
CA GLU A 146 17.39 -13.96 -35.21
C GLU A 146 17.62 -12.71 -34.34
N ALA A 147 18.65 -11.93 -34.65
CA ALA A 147 18.91 -10.67 -33.95
C ALA A 147 17.71 -9.72 -34.00
N GLY A 148 16.95 -9.74 -35.11
CA GLY A 148 15.71 -8.99 -35.27
C GLY A 148 14.66 -9.31 -34.20
N ASP A 149 14.42 -10.59 -33.93
CA ASP A 149 13.44 -11.03 -32.91
C ASP A 149 13.84 -10.57 -31.51
N PHE A 150 15.14 -10.66 -31.19
CA PHE A 150 15.67 -10.19 -29.91
C PHE A 150 15.45 -8.68 -29.71
N TYR A 151 15.80 -7.85 -30.70
CA TYR A 151 15.55 -6.41 -30.61
C TYR A 151 14.05 -6.09 -30.63
N TRP A 152 13.23 -6.88 -31.31
CA TRP A 152 11.79 -6.71 -31.26
C TRP A 152 11.22 -6.93 -29.87
N GLN A 153 11.71 -7.93 -29.13
CA GLN A 153 11.32 -8.14 -27.74
C GLN A 153 11.71 -6.95 -26.85
N ILE A 154 12.87 -6.33 -27.07
CA ILE A 154 13.26 -5.11 -26.33
C ILE A 154 12.28 -3.97 -26.63
N VAL A 155 11.88 -3.78 -27.89
CA VAL A 155 10.90 -2.75 -28.23
C VAL A 155 9.51 -3.09 -27.67
N ALA A 156 9.12 -4.37 -27.63
CA ALA A 156 7.87 -4.81 -27.00
C ALA A 156 7.84 -4.45 -25.50
N PHE A 157 8.93 -4.70 -24.77
CA PHE A 157 9.09 -4.23 -23.39
C PHE A 157 8.98 -2.71 -23.30
N LEU A 158 9.69 -1.98 -24.17
CA LEU A 158 9.71 -0.53 -24.15
C LEU A 158 8.30 0.06 -24.37
N ARG A 159 7.46 -0.56 -25.21
CA ARG A 159 6.06 -0.14 -25.40
C ARG A 159 5.28 -0.21 -24.08
N ILE A 160 5.37 -1.33 -23.36
CA ILE A 160 4.69 -1.51 -22.06
C ILE A 160 5.27 -0.53 -21.03
N ALA A 161 6.60 -0.40 -20.97
CA ALA A 161 7.29 0.47 -20.02
C ALA A 161 6.96 1.95 -20.25
N LEU A 162 6.87 2.42 -21.50
CA LEU A 162 6.51 3.81 -21.82
C LEU A 162 5.06 4.13 -21.41
N VAL A 163 4.13 3.19 -21.64
CA VAL A 163 2.75 3.32 -21.15
C VAL A 163 2.73 3.41 -19.63
N TYR A 164 3.48 2.54 -18.94
CA TYR A 164 3.62 2.57 -17.49
C TYR A 164 4.20 3.91 -16.99
N VAL A 165 5.28 4.40 -17.60
CA VAL A 165 5.91 5.68 -17.24
C VAL A 165 4.94 6.84 -17.42
N PHE A 166 4.21 6.87 -18.54
CA PHE A 166 3.22 7.91 -18.81
C PHE A 166 2.09 7.92 -17.77
N PHE A 167 1.39 6.80 -17.61
CA PHE A 167 0.27 6.71 -16.67
C PHE A 167 0.72 6.79 -15.21
N GLY A 168 1.86 6.20 -14.85
CA GLY A 168 2.43 6.26 -13.51
C GLY A 168 2.85 7.68 -13.10
N THR A 169 3.37 8.47 -14.05
CA THR A 169 3.70 9.88 -13.78
C THR A 169 2.44 10.72 -13.59
N LEU A 170 1.44 10.56 -14.47
CA LEU A 170 0.15 11.25 -14.34
C LEU A 170 -0.56 10.86 -13.04
N PHE A 171 -0.51 9.58 -12.66
CA PHE A 171 -1.07 9.06 -11.43
C PHE A 171 -0.43 9.72 -10.21
N ARG A 172 0.90 9.77 -10.13
CA ARG A 172 1.60 10.45 -9.02
C ARG A 172 1.29 11.95 -8.95
N PHE A 173 1.18 12.60 -10.10
CA PHE A 173 0.80 14.02 -10.17
C PHE A 173 -0.63 14.24 -9.67
N PHE A 174 -1.57 13.37 -10.09
CA PHE A 174 -2.96 13.40 -9.66
C PHE A 174 -3.10 13.16 -8.15
N VAL A 175 -2.41 12.15 -7.63
CA VAL A 175 -2.34 11.84 -6.20
C VAL A 175 -1.84 13.04 -5.39
N SER A 176 -0.78 13.71 -5.84
CA SER A 176 -0.27 14.92 -5.18
C SER A 176 -1.32 16.03 -5.13
N HIS A 177 -2.09 16.22 -6.21
CA HIS A 177 -3.21 17.16 -6.24
C HIS A 177 -4.34 16.76 -5.30
N PHE A 178 -4.70 15.48 -5.30
CA PHE A 178 -5.72 14.91 -4.43
C PHE A 178 -5.41 15.16 -2.95
N ILE A 179 -4.18 14.86 -2.51
CA ILE A 179 -3.70 15.13 -1.14
C ILE A 179 -3.81 16.61 -0.81
N PHE A 180 -3.40 17.49 -1.73
CA PHE A 180 -3.48 18.93 -1.51
C PHE A 180 -4.93 19.44 -1.38
N ARG A 181 -5.86 18.90 -2.19
CA ARG A 181 -7.30 19.22 -2.05
C ARG A 181 -7.85 18.74 -0.73
N TRP A 182 -7.47 17.54 -0.28
CA TRP A 182 -7.85 17.05 1.05
C TRP A 182 -7.31 17.96 2.15
N ARG A 183 -6.03 18.36 2.07
CA ARG A 183 -5.44 19.33 3.00
C ARG A 183 -6.18 20.67 3.00
N THR A 184 -6.58 21.18 1.83
CA THR A 184 -7.37 22.42 1.71
C THR A 184 -8.72 22.28 2.41
N ALA A 185 -9.39 21.14 2.22
CA ALA A 185 -10.67 20.86 2.86
C ALA A 185 -10.55 20.77 4.39
N MET A 186 -9.50 20.10 4.89
CA MET A 186 -9.20 20.03 6.33
C MET A 186 -8.88 21.40 6.91
N ASN A 187 -8.03 22.18 6.23
CA ASN A 187 -7.68 23.53 6.67
C ASN A 187 -8.93 24.43 6.76
N GLY A 188 -9.76 24.46 5.72
CA GLY A 188 -11.00 25.24 5.72
C GLY A 188 -11.96 24.83 6.85
N TYR A 189 -12.10 23.53 7.11
CA TYR A 189 -12.90 23.04 8.22
C TYR A 189 -12.39 23.53 9.57
N TYR A 190 -11.08 23.37 9.87
CA TYR A 190 -10.54 23.81 11.15
C TYR A 190 -10.51 25.34 11.30
N MET A 191 -10.25 26.08 10.23
CA MET A 191 -10.33 27.54 10.23
C MET A 191 -11.75 28.05 10.51
N SER A 192 -12.78 27.35 10.04
CA SER A 192 -14.18 27.69 10.38
C SER A 192 -14.47 27.58 11.89
N GLN A 193 -13.72 26.74 12.61
CA GLN A 193 -13.84 26.54 14.06
C GLN A 193 -12.75 27.27 14.86
N TRP A 194 -12.00 28.18 14.21
CA TRP A 194 -10.80 28.78 14.79
C TRP A 194 -11.06 29.48 16.12
N GLN A 195 -12.19 30.17 16.29
CA GLN A 195 -12.50 30.86 17.55
C GLN A 195 -12.62 29.90 18.74
N LYS A 196 -13.04 28.66 18.51
CA LYS A 196 -13.06 27.62 19.56
C LYS A 196 -11.68 26.98 19.76
N LEU A 197 -10.91 26.86 18.68
CA LEU A 197 -9.65 26.13 18.65
C LEU A 197 -8.43 26.95 19.10
N ARG A 198 -8.42 28.26 18.89
CA ARG A 198 -7.28 29.17 19.15
C ARG A 198 -6.80 29.18 20.60
N HIS A 199 -7.63 28.72 21.53
CA HIS A 199 -7.34 28.65 22.96
C HIS A 199 -6.64 27.34 23.35
N ILE A 200 -6.49 26.40 22.43
CA ILE A 200 -5.81 25.12 22.65
C ILE A 200 -4.31 25.31 22.37
N GLU A 201 -3.48 24.86 23.31
CA GLU A 201 -2.03 24.87 23.15
C GLU A 201 -1.60 24.14 21.86
N GLY A 202 -0.78 24.81 21.05
CA GLY A 202 -0.31 24.28 19.78
C GLY A 202 -1.37 24.21 18.67
N ALA A 203 -2.51 24.92 18.80
CA ALA A 203 -3.57 24.90 17.80
C ALA A 203 -3.10 25.27 16.38
N ALA A 204 -2.24 26.29 16.25
CA ALA A 204 -1.67 26.69 14.96
C ALA A 204 -0.82 25.56 14.34
N GLN A 205 0.01 24.90 15.15
CA GLN A 205 0.82 23.76 14.72
C GLN A 205 -0.05 22.58 14.29
N ARG A 206 -1.09 22.24 15.07
CA ARG A 206 -2.01 21.14 14.71
C ARG A 206 -2.74 21.42 13.39
N VAL A 207 -3.18 22.65 13.16
CA VAL A 207 -3.87 22.99 11.91
C VAL A 207 -2.91 22.99 10.72
N GLN A 208 -1.66 23.41 10.89
CA GLN A 208 -0.68 23.51 9.80
C GLN A 208 0.02 22.19 9.50
N GLU A 209 0.62 21.56 10.52
CA GLU A 209 1.53 20.43 10.39
C GLU A 209 0.78 19.10 10.47
N ASP A 210 -0.05 18.90 11.51
CA ASP A 210 -0.73 17.62 11.72
C ASP A 210 -1.74 17.32 10.60
N THR A 211 -2.43 18.33 10.07
CA THR A 211 -3.37 18.12 8.94
C THR A 211 -2.65 17.71 7.67
N MET A 212 -1.50 18.32 7.39
CA MET A 212 -0.67 17.99 6.23
C MET A 212 -0.15 16.57 6.35
N ARG A 213 0.50 16.24 7.47
CA ARG A 213 1.04 14.89 7.70
C ARG A 213 -0.05 13.83 7.68
N PHE A 214 -1.20 14.11 8.30
CA PHE A 214 -2.35 13.19 8.29
C PHE A 214 -2.83 12.89 6.87
N ALA A 215 -3.07 13.91 6.05
CA ALA A 215 -3.56 13.71 4.68
C ALA A 215 -2.56 12.91 3.84
N SER A 216 -1.27 13.26 3.89
CA SER A 216 -0.22 12.56 3.13
C SER A 216 -0.05 11.11 3.58
N ILE A 217 -0.01 10.85 4.90
CA ILE A 217 0.22 9.50 5.42
C ILE A 217 -1.01 8.61 5.21
N ALA A 218 -2.21 9.12 5.49
CA ALA A 218 -3.45 8.36 5.32
C ALA A 218 -3.67 7.97 3.86
N GLU A 219 -3.35 8.88 2.93
CA GLU A 219 -3.43 8.62 1.50
C GLU A 219 -2.38 7.59 1.06
N SER A 220 -1.10 7.78 1.44
CA SER A 220 -0.03 6.87 1.06
C SER A 220 -0.27 5.44 1.57
N LEU A 221 -0.71 5.29 2.83
CA LEU A 221 -1.10 4.00 3.39
C LEU A 221 -2.30 3.41 2.66
N GLY A 222 -3.30 4.23 2.34
CA GLY A 222 -4.50 3.81 1.62
C GLY A 222 -4.21 3.30 0.22
N ILE A 223 -3.44 4.04 -0.58
CA ILE A 223 -3.00 3.62 -1.91
C ILE A 223 -2.16 2.35 -1.83
N SER A 224 -1.18 2.32 -0.94
CA SER A 224 -0.29 1.15 -0.80
C SER A 224 -1.05 -0.11 -0.36
N LEU A 225 -2.09 0.04 0.46
CA LEU A 225 -2.98 -1.07 0.83
C LEU A 225 -3.77 -1.56 -0.38
N ILE A 226 -4.37 -0.64 -1.14
CA ILE A 226 -5.13 -0.96 -2.36
C ILE A 226 -4.22 -1.64 -3.38
N ASP A 227 -3.02 -1.12 -3.60
CA ASP A 227 -1.99 -1.69 -4.48
C ASP A 227 -1.62 -3.11 -4.06
N SER A 228 -1.37 -3.34 -2.76
CA SER A 228 -1.08 -4.68 -2.24
C SER A 228 -2.24 -5.65 -2.48
N LEU A 229 -3.49 -5.23 -2.25
CA LEU A 229 -4.67 -6.07 -2.49
C LEU A 229 -4.88 -6.36 -3.98
N MET A 230 -4.74 -5.36 -4.84
CA MET A 230 -4.86 -5.51 -6.29
C MET A 230 -3.76 -6.38 -6.87
N THR A 231 -2.53 -6.22 -6.38
CA THR A 231 -1.39 -7.07 -6.72
C THR A 231 -1.66 -8.51 -6.32
N LEU A 232 -2.20 -8.78 -5.12
CA LEU A 232 -2.60 -10.14 -4.73
C LEU A 232 -3.69 -10.71 -5.65
N ILE A 233 -4.72 -9.92 -6.00
CA ILE A 233 -5.78 -10.37 -6.91
C ILE A 233 -5.22 -10.75 -8.29
N ALA A 234 -4.23 -10.01 -8.80
CA ALA A 234 -3.62 -10.26 -10.10
C ALA A 234 -2.57 -11.38 -10.07
N PHE A 235 -1.67 -11.35 -9.08
CA PHE A 235 -0.50 -12.24 -9.04
C PHE A 235 -0.72 -13.55 -8.30
N LEU A 236 -1.72 -13.69 -7.41
CA LEU A 236 -2.03 -14.99 -6.80
C LEU A 236 -2.51 -16.02 -7.84
N PRO A 237 -3.50 -15.72 -8.71
CA PRO A 237 -3.91 -16.67 -9.75
C PRO A 237 -2.80 -16.97 -10.74
N LEU A 238 -2.00 -15.94 -11.10
CA LEU A 238 -0.84 -16.09 -11.97
C LEU A 238 0.20 -17.04 -11.36
N LEU A 239 0.58 -16.81 -10.10
CA LEU A 239 1.53 -17.67 -9.39
C LEU A 239 0.97 -19.09 -9.23
N TRP A 240 -0.32 -19.23 -8.94
CA TRP A 240 -0.99 -20.54 -8.85
C TRP A 240 -0.90 -21.32 -10.16
N GLY A 241 -1.19 -20.67 -11.29
CA GLY A 241 -1.07 -21.29 -12.62
C GLY A 241 0.36 -21.68 -12.96
N LEU A 242 1.33 -20.77 -12.72
CA LEU A 242 2.75 -21.05 -12.95
C LEU A 242 3.27 -22.18 -12.06
N SER A 243 2.76 -22.30 -10.84
CA SER A 243 3.14 -23.36 -9.89
C SER A 243 2.83 -24.77 -10.38
N ALA A 244 1.94 -24.94 -11.37
CA ALA A 244 1.66 -26.25 -11.96
C ALA A 244 2.90 -26.89 -12.62
N HIS A 245 3.88 -26.06 -13.02
CA HIS A 245 5.15 -26.52 -13.60
C HIS A 245 6.13 -27.02 -12.52
N VAL A 246 5.85 -26.77 -11.24
CA VAL A 246 6.71 -27.13 -10.10
C VAL A 246 6.01 -28.22 -9.31
N ARG A 247 6.41 -29.48 -9.56
CA ARG A 247 5.73 -30.65 -8.97
C ARG A 247 6.23 -31.02 -7.58
N GLU A 248 7.46 -30.64 -7.26
CA GLU A 248 8.14 -30.98 -6.01
C GLU A 248 8.77 -29.74 -5.36
N LEU A 249 8.61 -29.64 -4.04
CA LEU A 249 9.32 -28.69 -3.20
C LEU A 249 10.50 -29.39 -2.51
N PRO A 250 11.63 -28.70 -2.29
CA PRO A 250 12.72 -29.24 -1.50
C PRO A 250 12.21 -29.60 -0.09
N ILE A 251 12.65 -30.74 0.44
CA ILE A 251 12.35 -31.25 1.79
C ILE A 251 10.89 -31.75 1.98
N VAL A 252 9.89 -31.09 1.39
CA VAL A 252 8.46 -31.44 1.55
C VAL A 252 8.01 -32.54 0.57
N GLY A 253 8.61 -32.61 -0.63
CA GLY A 253 8.23 -33.57 -1.67
C GLY A 253 7.15 -33.02 -2.62
N GLU A 254 6.33 -33.91 -3.18
CA GLU A 254 5.30 -33.54 -4.15
C GLU A 254 4.19 -32.71 -3.52
N VAL A 255 4.06 -31.44 -3.94
CA VAL A 255 3.03 -30.53 -3.46
C VAL A 255 2.46 -29.76 -4.64
N SER A 256 1.18 -30.03 -4.97
CA SER A 256 0.49 -29.26 -5.99
C SER A 256 0.38 -27.79 -5.56
N GLN A 257 0.76 -26.88 -6.46
CA GLN A 257 0.73 -25.42 -6.24
C GLN A 257 1.53 -24.94 -5.01
N GLY A 258 2.62 -25.63 -4.68
CA GLY A 258 3.42 -25.39 -3.47
C GLY A 258 3.92 -23.95 -3.28
N LEU A 259 4.19 -23.20 -4.35
CA LEU A 259 4.80 -21.87 -4.25
C LEU A 259 3.92 -20.83 -3.56
N VAL A 260 2.59 -20.92 -3.72
CA VAL A 260 1.67 -20.01 -3.03
C VAL A 260 1.73 -20.23 -1.52
N PHE A 261 1.78 -21.49 -1.09
CA PHE A 261 1.93 -21.84 0.33
C PHE A 261 3.28 -21.40 0.88
N VAL A 262 4.36 -21.54 0.10
CA VAL A 262 5.68 -21.04 0.47
C VAL A 262 5.66 -19.51 0.67
N ALA A 263 5.03 -18.77 -0.25
CA ALA A 263 4.91 -17.31 -0.14
C ALA A 263 4.14 -16.89 1.12
N ILE A 264 3.02 -17.55 1.42
CA ILE A 264 2.21 -17.29 2.62
C ILE A 264 3.01 -17.61 3.89
N LEU A 265 3.58 -18.81 3.97
CA LEU A 265 4.35 -19.26 5.14
C LEU A 265 5.51 -18.31 5.43
N TRP A 266 6.26 -17.95 4.39
CA TRP A 266 7.38 -17.03 4.50
C TRP A 266 6.93 -15.64 4.96
N SER A 267 5.82 -15.13 4.43
CA SER A 267 5.26 -13.83 4.82
C SER A 267 4.78 -13.81 6.27
N VAL A 268 4.14 -14.89 6.75
CA VAL A 268 3.71 -15.05 8.14
C VAL A 268 4.93 -15.10 9.07
N LEU A 269 5.95 -15.90 8.73
CA LEU A 269 7.19 -16.01 9.49
C LEU A 269 7.89 -14.66 9.62
N GLY A 270 8.02 -13.93 8.51
CA GLY A 270 8.59 -12.58 8.51
C GLY A 270 7.84 -11.60 9.37
N THR A 271 6.51 -11.60 9.24
CA THR A 271 5.65 -10.74 10.04
C THR A 271 5.83 -11.00 11.52
N ALA A 272 5.83 -12.26 11.94
CA ALA A 272 6.06 -12.64 13.33
C ALA A 272 7.45 -12.21 13.81
N LEU A 273 8.49 -12.49 13.03
CA LEU A 273 9.88 -12.20 13.36
C LEU A 273 10.14 -10.68 13.50
N VAL A 274 9.62 -9.86 12.57
CA VAL A 274 9.74 -8.40 12.64
C VAL A 274 8.90 -7.82 13.79
N ALA A 275 7.70 -8.35 14.03
CA ALA A 275 6.86 -7.93 15.15
C ALA A 275 7.53 -8.19 16.51
N ILE A 276 8.12 -9.38 16.68
CA ILE A 276 8.86 -9.76 17.90
C ILE A 276 10.08 -8.85 18.09
N ALA A 277 10.86 -8.60 17.03
CA ALA A 277 12.01 -7.71 17.10
C ALA A 277 11.62 -6.24 17.38
N GLY A 278 10.44 -5.80 16.92
CA GLY A 278 9.97 -4.41 17.03
C GLY A 278 9.20 -4.08 18.30
N VAL A 279 8.81 -5.07 19.12
CA VAL A 279 7.85 -4.89 20.23
C VAL A 279 8.28 -3.84 21.27
N HIS A 280 9.59 -3.65 21.46
CA HIS A 280 10.14 -2.70 22.45
C HIS A 280 10.29 -1.27 21.92
N LEU A 281 10.26 -1.06 20.59
CA LEU A 281 10.51 0.25 19.97
C LEU A 281 9.51 1.33 20.39
N PRO A 282 8.18 1.09 20.41
CA PRO A 282 7.21 2.11 20.83
C PRO A 282 7.43 2.60 22.27
N GLY A 283 7.85 1.69 23.17
CA GLY A 283 8.15 2.04 24.55
C GLY A 283 9.42 2.86 24.70
N LEU A 284 10.43 2.64 23.85
CA LEU A 284 11.65 3.45 23.78
C LEU A 284 11.36 4.85 23.22
N GLU A 285 10.59 4.94 22.14
CA GLU A 285 10.16 6.21 21.54
C GLU A 285 9.40 7.08 22.55
N PHE A 286 8.49 6.49 23.32
CA PHE A 286 7.80 7.21 24.39
C PHE A 286 8.76 7.77 25.46
N ARG A 287 9.79 6.99 25.84
CA ARG A 287 10.82 7.47 26.78
C ARG A 287 11.65 8.61 26.19
N ASN A 288 12.03 8.52 24.91
CA ASN A 288 12.71 9.61 24.20
C ASN A 288 11.87 10.89 24.19
N GLN A 289 10.58 10.79 23.82
CA GLN A 289 9.67 11.93 23.84
C GLN A 289 9.56 12.58 25.22
N ARG A 290 9.61 11.78 26.31
CA ARG A 290 9.57 12.29 27.68
C ARG A 290 10.82 13.11 28.04
N VAL A 291 12.02 12.62 27.71
CA VAL A 291 13.27 13.36 28.01
C VAL A 291 13.42 14.61 27.14
N GLU A 292 13.01 14.54 25.87
CA GLU A 292 12.93 15.70 24.96
C GLU A 292 11.94 16.75 25.47
N ALA A 293 10.77 16.33 25.94
CA ALA A 293 9.79 17.25 26.49
C ALA A 293 10.29 17.93 27.78
N ALA A 294 11.01 17.20 28.65
CA ALA A 294 11.62 17.78 29.85
C ALA A 294 12.69 18.82 29.49
N TYR A 295 13.57 18.48 28.55
CA TYR A 295 14.59 19.39 28.04
C TYR A 295 13.97 20.67 27.43
N ARG A 296 13.01 20.51 26.51
CA ARG A 296 12.28 21.63 25.88
C ARG A 296 11.58 22.50 26.91
N LYS A 297 10.96 21.90 27.94
CA LYS A 297 10.27 22.63 28.99
C LYS A 297 11.23 23.53 29.78
N GLU A 298 12.42 23.03 30.09
CA GLU A 298 13.43 23.84 30.79
C GLU A 298 13.92 25.01 29.94
N LEU A 299 14.09 24.80 28.63
CA LEU A 299 14.45 25.87 27.70
C LEU A 299 13.38 26.97 27.62
N VAL A 300 12.10 26.60 27.52
CA VAL A 300 10.98 27.56 27.51
C VAL A 300 10.94 28.37 28.80
N TYR A 301 11.17 27.75 29.96
CA TYR A 301 11.27 28.51 31.21
C TYR A 301 12.45 29.47 31.22
N GLY A 302 13.56 29.12 30.58
CA GLY A 302 14.72 30.00 30.40
C GLY A 302 14.47 31.20 29.47
N GLU A 303 13.43 31.18 28.63
CA GLU A 303 13.03 32.35 27.84
C GLU A 303 12.43 33.45 28.71
N ASP A 304 11.62 33.05 29.70
CA ASP A 304 10.88 33.97 30.57
C ASP A 304 11.59 34.28 31.90
N HIS A 305 12.50 33.40 32.36
CA HIS A 305 13.11 33.49 33.69
C HIS A 305 14.65 33.41 33.63
N PRO A 306 15.39 34.45 34.08
CA PRO A 306 16.85 34.51 33.97
C PRO A 306 17.60 33.54 34.90
N ASP A 307 16.93 32.95 35.89
CA ASP A 307 17.47 31.96 36.81
C ASP A 307 17.30 30.51 36.32
N ARG A 308 16.59 30.30 35.20
CA ARG A 308 16.31 28.99 34.60
C ARG A 308 17.23 28.69 33.43
N ALA A 309 17.18 27.45 32.92
CA ALA A 309 18.06 26.96 31.85
C ALA A 309 19.56 27.14 32.16
N GLN A 310 19.94 27.01 33.42
CA GLN A 310 21.34 27.13 33.82
C GLN A 310 22.19 26.01 33.20
N PRO A 311 23.47 26.28 32.85
CA PRO A 311 24.33 25.33 32.17
C PRO A 311 24.42 23.93 32.83
N PRO A 312 24.45 23.76 34.17
CA PRO A 312 24.46 22.43 34.79
C PRO A 312 23.16 21.64 34.54
N THR A 313 22.00 22.26 34.75
CA THR A 313 20.67 21.63 34.59
C THR A 313 20.40 21.24 33.14
N VAL A 314 20.74 22.13 32.20
CA VAL A 314 20.57 21.87 30.76
C VAL A 314 21.49 20.74 30.29
N ARG A 315 22.72 20.65 30.82
CA ARG A 315 23.64 19.54 30.53
C ARG A 315 23.11 18.21 31.04
N GLU A 316 22.60 18.17 32.26
CA GLU A 316 22.03 16.94 32.83
C GLU A 316 20.82 16.43 32.02
N LEU A 317 19.87 17.33 31.71
CA LEU A 317 18.72 17.01 30.87
C LEU A 317 19.13 16.53 29.47
N PHE A 318 20.14 17.16 28.87
CA PHE A 318 20.64 16.75 27.56
C PHE A 318 21.40 15.41 27.61
N ASP A 319 22.10 15.11 28.70
CA ASP A 319 22.73 13.79 28.87
C ASP A 319 21.69 12.67 29.00
N ASP A 320 20.55 12.94 29.63
CA ASP A 320 19.41 12.02 29.66
C ASP A 320 18.81 11.81 28.27
N VAL A 321 18.71 12.87 27.46
CA VAL A 321 18.34 12.78 26.04
C VAL A 321 19.32 11.86 25.32
N ARG A 322 20.63 12.12 25.41
CA ARG A 322 21.68 11.30 24.77
C ARG A 322 21.58 9.84 25.14
N ARG A 323 21.50 9.51 26.44
CA ARG A 323 21.42 8.12 26.93
C ARG A 323 20.21 7.37 26.38
N ASN A 324 19.05 8.04 26.28
CA ASN A 324 17.84 7.43 25.75
C ASN A 324 17.93 7.23 24.23
N TYR A 325 18.48 8.20 23.48
CA TYR A 325 18.75 8.02 22.04
C TYR A 325 19.72 6.89 21.75
N PHE A 326 20.83 6.73 22.49
CA PHE A 326 21.74 5.60 22.28
C PHE A 326 21.06 4.24 22.50
N ARG A 327 20.19 4.13 23.51
CA ARG A 327 19.38 2.91 23.71
C ARG A 327 18.41 2.68 22.55
N LEU A 328 17.76 3.73 22.06
CA LEU A 328 16.86 3.67 20.91
C LEU A 328 17.61 3.23 19.65
N TYR A 329 18.78 3.82 19.38
CA TYR A 329 19.63 3.47 18.22
C TYR A 329 20.07 2.01 18.24
N LEU A 330 20.50 1.49 19.40
CA LEU A 330 20.85 0.07 19.51
C LEU A 330 19.66 -0.84 19.21
N ASN A 331 18.46 -0.52 19.69
CA ASN A 331 17.27 -1.34 19.40
C ASN A 331 16.88 -1.25 17.93
N TYR A 332 16.95 -0.07 17.30
CA TYR A 332 16.76 0.04 15.85
C TYR A 332 17.82 -0.71 15.06
N MET A 333 19.06 -0.76 15.52
CA MET A 333 20.12 -1.55 14.89
C MET A 333 19.77 -3.04 14.89
N TYR A 334 19.35 -3.61 16.03
CA TYR A 334 18.89 -5.01 16.11
C TYR A 334 17.65 -5.26 15.24
N PHE A 335 16.64 -4.39 15.32
CA PHE A 335 15.44 -4.47 14.50
C PHE A 335 15.77 -4.45 13.00
N ASN A 336 16.62 -3.51 12.58
CA ASN A 336 17.02 -3.37 11.18
C ASN A 336 17.86 -4.56 10.71
N LEU A 337 18.76 -5.09 11.54
CA LEU A 337 19.53 -6.29 11.21
C LEU A 337 18.59 -7.47 10.93
N VAL A 338 17.64 -7.73 11.84
CA VAL A 338 16.65 -8.79 11.71
C VAL A 338 15.77 -8.58 10.47
N ARG A 339 15.24 -7.36 10.27
CA ARG A 339 14.41 -7.00 9.11
C ARG A 339 15.16 -7.15 7.78
N ILE A 340 16.37 -6.60 7.67
CA ILE A 340 17.17 -6.64 6.44
C ILE A 340 17.57 -8.09 6.14
N PHE A 341 18.02 -8.85 7.15
CA PHE A 341 18.38 -10.25 6.97
C PHE A 341 17.20 -11.08 6.47
N TYR A 342 16.01 -10.90 7.06
CA TYR A 342 14.78 -11.52 6.59
C TYR A 342 14.50 -11.19 5.11
N LEU A 343 14.47 -9.91 4.75
CA LEU A 343 14.19 -9.50 3.36
C LEU A 343 15.22 -10.06 2.36
N GLN A 344 16.50 -10.15 2.77
CA GLN A 344 17.54 -10.69 1.89
C GLN A 344 17.45 -12.20 1.71
N ILE A 345 17.07 -12.96 2.74
CA ILE A 345 16.76 -14.38 2.56
C ILE A 345 15.50 -14.55 1.70
N GLY A 346 14.51 -13.67 1.84
CA GLY A 346 13.28 -13.69 1.04
C GLY A 346 13.54 -13.73 -0.46
N ASN A 347 14.51 -12.92 -0.92
CA ASN A 347 14.95 -12.92 -2.32
C ASN A 347 15.48 -14.28 -2.82
N LEU A 348 15.94 -15.16 -1.92
CA LEU A 348 16.44 -16.49 -2.25
C LEU A 348 15.39 -17.60 -2.10
N VAL A 349 14.30 -17.36 -1.36
CA VAL A 349 13.22 -18.33 -1.15
C VAL A 349 12.67 -18.92 -2.45
N PRO A 350 12.32 -18.15 -3.50
CA PRO A 350 11.82 -18.73 -4.73
C PRO A 350 12.87 -19.61 -5.42
N TYR A 351 14.15 -19.23 -5.39
CA TYR A 351 15.22 -20.06 -5.97
C TYR A 351 15.40 -21.38 -5.21
N ILE A 352 15.32 -21.35 -3.88
CA ILE A 352 15.38 -22.56 -3.05
C ILE A 352 14.19 -23.46 -3.39
N ALA A 353 12.98 -22.90 -3.42
CA ALA A 353 11.76 -23.64 -3.72
C ALA A 353 11.77 -24.27 -5.13
N LEU A 354 12.34 -23.56 -6.11
CA LEU A 354 12.49 -24.03 -7.49
C LEU A 354 13.68 -24.96 -7.71
N GLY A 355 14.59 -25.10 -6.75
CA GLY A 355 15.85 -25.83 -6.89
C GLY A 355 15.72 -27.20 -7.57
N PRO A 356 14.84 -28.11 -7.09
CA PRO A 356 14.64 -29.42 -7.72
C PRO A 356 14.17 -29.32 -9.17
N SER A 357 13.19 -28.44 -9.47
CA SER A 357 12.67 -28.24 -10.82
C SER A 357 13.69 -27.62 -11.77
N ILE A 358 14.56 -26.72 -11.28
CA ILE A 358 15.64 -26.13 -12.06
C ILE A 358 16.70 -27.19 -12.39
N VAL A 359 17.18 -27.93 -11.38
CA VAL A 359 18.24 -28.94 -11.56
C VAL A 359 17.75 -30.11 -12.41
N GLY A 360 16.48 -30.49 -12.29
CA GLY A 360 15.84 -31.51 -13.11
C GLY A 360 15.49 -31.06 -14.54
N GLY A 361 15.69 -29.79 -14.89
CA GLY A 361 15.33 -29.24 -16.21
C GLY A 361 13.82 -29.27 -16.51
N ALA A 362 12.98 -29.28 -15.46
CA ALA A 362 11.53 -29.39 -15.58
C ALA A 362 10.85 -28.08 -16.01
N ILE A 363 11.53 -26.95 -15.81
CA ILE A 363 11.04 -25.60 -16.15
C ILE A 363 12.07 -24.88 -17.03
N THR A 364 11.56 -24.00 -17.89
CA THR A 364 12.41 -23.11 -18.69
C THR A 364 12.84 -21.88 -17.89
N LEU A 365 13.85 -21.17 -18.39
CA LEU A 365 14.35 -19.94 -17.79
C LEU A 365 13.26 -18.85 -17.75
N GLY A 366 12.42 -18.76 -18.78
CA GLY A 366 11.28 -17.87 -18.82
C GLY A 366 10.27 -18.15 -17.71
N VAL A 367 9.82 -19.40 -17.58
CA VAL A 367 8.91 -19.81 -16.50
C VAL A 367 9.52 -19.54 -15.13
N MET A 368 10.82 -19.80 -14.96
CA MET A 368 11.54 -19.47 -13.72
C MET A 368 11.47 -17.97 -13.39
N GLN A 369 11.72 -17.08 -14.37
CA GLN A 369 11.67 -15.64 -14.16
C GLN A 369 10.26 -15.14 -13.85
N GLN A 370 9.24 -15.68 -14.53
CA GLN A 370 7.84 -15.37 -14.25
C GLN A 370 7.45 -15.77 -12.83
N ILE A 371 7.87 -16.95 -12.37
CA ILE A 371 7.62 -17.42 -11.01
C ILE A 371 8.30 -16.52 -9.99
N ILE A 372 9.60 -16.22 -10.15
CA ILE A 372 10.36 -15.41 -9.19
C ILE A 372 9.70 -14.04 -9.03
N ARG A 373 9.39 -13.36 -10.14
CA ARG A 373 8.73 -12.04 -10.10
C ARG A 373 7.34 -12.12 -9.47
N ALA A 374 6.51 -13.09 -9.87
CA ALA A 374 5.17 -13.26 -9.31
C ALA A 374 5.22 -13.57 -7.80
N PHE A 375 6.15 -14.43 -7.38
CA PHE A 375 6.39 -14.76 -5.98
C PHE A 375 6.74 -13.50 -5.18
N THR A 376 7.71 -12.70 -5.64
CA THR A 376 8.12 -11.47 -4.95
C THR A 376 6.96 -10.46 -4.85
N ARG A 377 6.12 -10.33 -5.89
CA ARG A 377 4.92 -9.48 -5.85
C ARG A 377 3.91 -9.95 -4.79
N VAL A 378 3.65 -11.25 -4.73
CA VAL A 378 2.75 -11.85 -3.73
C VAL A 378 3.32 -11.69 -2.31
N GLU A 379 4.58 -12.04 -2.11
CA GLU A 379 5.29 -11.91 -0.83
C GLU A 379 5.24 -10.47 -0.30
N SER A 380 5.65 -9.50 -1.13
CA SER A 380 5.69 -8.09 -0.74
C SER A 380 4.31 -7.56 -0.35
N SER A 381 3.27 -8.01 -1.05
CA SER A 381 1.88 -7.63 -0.78
C SER A 381 1.36 -8.21 0.54
N PHE A 382 1.68 -9.46 0.87
CA PHE A 382 1.37 -10.03 2.19
C PHE A 382 2.11 -9.31 3.32
N GLN A 383 3.33 -8.82 3.06
CA GLN A 383 4.14 -8.08 4.01
C GLN A 383 3.77 -6.58 4.12
N TYR A 384 2.69 -6.11 3.49
CA TYR A 384 2.26 -4.71 3.51
C TYR A 384 2.29 -4.08 4.92
N LEU A 385 1.73 -4.77 5.92
CA LEU A 385 1.64 -4.28 7.30
C LEU A 385 3.02 -4.10 7.94
N VAL A 386 3.94 -5.02 7.65
CA VAL A 386 5.32 -4.98 8.15
C VAL A 386 6.09 -3.84 7.50
N ASN A 387 5.95 -3.72 6.18
CA ASN A 387 6.61 -2.67 5.38
C ASN A 387 6.10 -1.27 5.74
N SER A 388 4.83 -1.16 6.14
CA SER A 388 4.18 0.10 6.50
C SER A 388 4.19 0.40 8.00
N TRP A 389 4.84 -0.42 8.83
CA TRP A 389 4.73 -0.35 10.30
C TRP A 389 5.08 1.03 10.87
N THR A 390 6.23 1.58 10.50
CA THR A 390 6.71 2.90 10.97
C THR A 390 5.73 4.01 10.58
N THR A 391 5.23 3.97 9.35
CA THR A 391 4.24 4.92 8.82
C THR A 391 2.90 4.80 9.53
N ILE A 392 2.45 3.58 9.86
CA ILE A 392 1.22 3.34 10.65
C ILE A 392 1.37 3.93 12.06
N VAL A 393 2.52 3.73 12.71
CA VAL A 393 2.79 4.30 14.05
C VAL A 393 2.77 5.83 14.01
N GLU A 394 3.35 6.45 12.98
CA GLU A 394 3.30 7.90 12.80
C GLU A 394 1.85 8.38 12.62
N LEU A 395 1.06 7.71 11.77
CA LEU A 395 -0.36 8.02 11.58
C LEU A 395 -1.13 7.94 12.90
N MET A 396 -0.91 6.89 13.69
CA MET A 396 -1.57 6.72 14.99
C MET A 396 -1.28 7.89 15.95
N SER A 397 -0.04 8.39 15.95
CA SER A 397 0.38 9.53 16.76
C SER A 397 -0.36 10.81 16.36
N ILE A 398 -0.39 11.12 15.06
CA ILE A 398 -1.08 12.31 14.52
C ILE A 398 -2.60 12.20 14.71
N TYR A 399 -3.17 11.02 14.43
CA TYR A 399 -4.59 10.76 14.59
C TYR A 399 -5.05 10.99 16.03
N LYS A 400 -4.27 10.55 17.03
CA LYS A 400 -4.58 10.81 18.44
C LYS A 400 -4.60 12.32 18.74
N ARG A 401 -3.59 13.08 18.29
CA ARG A 401 -3.53 14.54 18.49
C ARG A 401 -4.70 15.27 17.84
N LEU A 402 -5.04 14.92 16.60
CA LEU A 402 -6.17 15.53 15.89
C LEU A 402 -7.52 15.10 16.50
N LYS A 403 -7.66 13.86 16.98
CA LYS A 403 -8.88 13.41 17.65
C LYS A 403 -9.09 14.15 18.98
N ALA A 404 -8.02 14.33 19.77
CA ALA A 404 -8.07 15.16 20.98
C ALA A 404 -8.43 16.61 20.66
N PHE A 405 -7.88 17.15 19.57
CA PHE A 405 -8.21 18.49 19.06
C PHE A 405 -9.69 18.62 18.64
N GLU A 406 -10.24 17.60 17.98
CA GLU A 406 -11.66 17.56 17.59
C GLU A 406 -12.62 17.36 18.76
N ALA A 407 -12.22 16.62 19.80
CA ALA A 407 -13.02 16.45 21.01
C ALA A 407 -13.31 17.80 21.68
N SER A 408 -12.34 18.71 21.68
CA SER A 408 -12.51 20.10 22.17
C SER A 408 -13.52 20.91 21.37
N ILE A 409 -13.73 20.61 20.08
CA ILE A 409 -14.76 21.29 19.24
C ILE A 409 -16.17 20.82 19.65
N ARG A 410 -16.31 19.55 20.02
CA ARG A 410 -17.60 18.89 20.30
C ARG A 410 -18.00 18.93 21.77
N GLY A 411 -17.13 19.42 22.65
CA GLY A 411 -17.32 19.32 24.10
C GLY A 411 -17.27 17.88 24.61
N GLU A 412 -16.64 16.97 23.87
CA GLU A 412 -16.46 15.58 24.27
C GLU A 412 -15.28 15.45 25.25
N PRO A 413 -15.32 14.51 26.21
CA PRO A 413 -14.19 14.28 27.11
C PRO A 413 -12.95 13.87 26.32
N LEU A 414 -11.78 14.38 26.74
CA LEU A 414 -10.50 14.04 26.13
C LEU A 414 -10.30 12.50 26.10
N PRO A 415 -9.57 11.97 25.10
CA PRO A 415 -9.22 10.55 25.05
C PRO A 415 -8.60 10.06 26.37
N ASP A 416 -8.87 8.81 26.79
CA ASP A 416 -8.49 8.31 28.12
C ASP A 416 -7.00 8.48 28.45
N ILE A 417 -6.11 8.38 27.46
CA ILE A 417 -4.67 8.57 27.63
C ILE A 417 -4.32 10.01 28.04
N ASP A 418 -4.99 10.99 27.43
CA ASP A 418 -4.80 12.41 27.73
C ASP A 418 -5.46 12.79 29.06
N ARG A 419 -6.60 12.15 29.40
CA ARG A 419 -7.18 12.23 30.76
C ARG A 419 -6.23 11.68 31.81
N HIS A 420 -5.68 10.48 31.61
CA HIS A 420 -4.69 9.88 32.52
C HIS A 420 -3.39 10.68 32.60
N TYR A 421 -3.04 11.44 31.56
CA TYR A 421 -1.91 12.37 31.57
C TYR A 421 -2.22 13.61 32.40
N LEU A 422 -3.37 14.26 32.16
CA LEU A 422 -3.82 15.43 32.93
C LEU A 422 -4.08 15.08 34.39
N GLU A 423 -4.63 13.90 34.68
CA GLU A 423 -4.82 13.39 36.03
C GLU A 423 -3.47 13.08 36.71
N ARG A 424 -2.48 12.56 35.98
CA ARG A 424 -1.12 12.39 36.51
C ARG A 424 -0.43 13.73 36.74
N GLN A 425 -0.55 14.71 35.84
CA GLN A 425 -0.06 16.06 36.08
C GLN A 425 -0.73 16.68 37.31
N ARG A 426 -2.07 16.62 37.42
CA ARG A 426 -2.82 17.10 38.59
C ARG A 426 -2.46 16.38 39.89
N ARG A 427 -1.98 15.13 39.83
CA ARG A 427 -1.46 14.40 40.99
C ARG A 427 0.02 14.69 41.28
N SER A 428 0.80 15.11 40.28
CA SER A 428 2.21 15.50 40.44
C SER A 428 2.38 16.93 40.94
N PHE A 429 1.40 17.81 40.72
CA PHE A 429 1.33 19.12 41.37
C PHE A 429 0.46 19.00 42.62
N LYS A 430 1.03 19.24 43.80
CA LYS A 430 0.22 19.35 45.01
C LYS A 430 -0.68 20.60 44.87
N PRO A 431 -1.86 20.65 45.51
CA PRO A 431 -2.78 21.80 45.44
C PRO A 431 -2.14 23.15 45.80
N GLU A 432 -1.05 23.09 46.56
CA GLU A 432 -0.22 24.19 47.04
C GLU A 432 0.72 24.79 45.97
N ASP A 433 0.90 24.14 44.82
CA ASP A 433 1.74 24.60 43.69
C ASP A 433 0.93 25.15 42.50
N GLN A 434 -0.39 25.32 42.65
CA GLN A 434 -1.22 25.93 41.60
C GLN A 434 -1.14 27.46 41.71
N PRO A 435 -0.77 28.21 40.64
CA PRO A 435 -0.92 29.66 40.67
C PRO A 435 -2.41 29.98 40.81
N ALA A 436 -2.74 30.88 41.73
CA ALA A 436 -4.11 31.33 41.97
C ALA A 436 -4.74 31.83 40.65
N ALA A 437 -6.01 31.47 40.47
CA ALA A 437 -6.80 31.59 39.24
C ALA A 437 -6.86 33.00 38.63
#